data_AF-A0A7Y3C4F6-F1
#
_entry.id   AF-A0A7Y3C4F6-F1
#
_cell.length_a   1.000
_cell.length_b   1.000
_cell.length_c   1.000
_cell.angle_alpha   90.00
_cell.angle_beta   90.00
_cell.angle_gamma   90.00
#
_symmetry.space_group_name_H-M   'P 1'
#
loop_
_entity.id
_entity.type
_entity.pdbx_description
1 polymer ?
#
loop_
_entity_poly.entity_id
_entity_poly.type
_entity_poly.pdbx_seq_one_letter_code
_entity_poly.pdbx_strand_id
1 'polypeptide(L)'
;MADDTFWKILPYLPRETREYVPKMIAVTKLAAEAGPDAHFDGSIQPYSYENVFVPGNTTLAGVARALEVDAKVIRDLNPHLIRGITPPGEIYGVRIPEGGSRQVVDALAN
;
A
#
# COMPACT_ATOMS: atom_id res chain seq x y z
N MET A 1 -13.34 7.92 -35.27
CA MET A 1 -13.88 9.01 -34.44
C MET A 1 -14.87 8.42 -33.43
N ALA A 2 -14.39 7.92 -32.29
CA ALA A 2 -15.24 7.55 -31.15
C ALA A 2 -15.04 8.48 -29.94
N ASP A 3 -14.21 9.53 -30.08
CA ASP A 3 -13.67 10.27 -28.95
C ASP A 3 -14.56 11.43 -28.46
N ASP A 4 -15.58 11.88 -29.20
CA ASP A 4 -16.28 13.13 -28.88
C ASP A 4 -17.55 12.93 -28.02
N THR A 5 -18.19 11.75 -28.10
CA THR A 5 -19.44 11.47 -27.38
C THR A 5 -19.22 11.44 -25.86
N PHE A 6 -18.11 10.87 -25.40
CA PHE A 6 -17.79 10.79 -23.97
C PHE A 6 -17.65 12.18 -23.34
N TRP A 7 -16.92 13.09 -23.98
CA TRP A 7 -16.71 14.44 -23.45
C TRP A 7 -18.01 15.25 -23.41
N LYS A 8 -18.92 15.05 -24.38
CA LYS A 8 -20.23 15.70 -24.41
C LYS A 8 -21.15 15.26 -23.28
N ILE A 9 -21.09 14.00 -22.88
CA ILE A 9 -21.94 13.48 -21.79
C ILE A 9 -21.28 13.62 -20.42
N LEU A 10 -19.99 13.98 -20.35
CA LEU A 10 -19.21 14.07 -19.12
C LEU A 10 -19.95 14.84 -17.99
N PRO A 11 -20.57 16.01 -18.22
CA PRO A 11 -21.26 16.76 -17.15
C PRO A 11 -22.45 16.01 -16.52
N TYR A 12 -23.03 15.05 -17.23
CA TYR A 12 -24.20 14.27 -16.81
C TYR A 12 -23.83 12.94 -16.12
N LEU A 13 -22.53 12.61 -16.07
CA LEU A 13 -22.06 11.37 -15.46
C LEU A 13 -21.86 11.49 -13.94
N PRO A 14 -22.04 10.39 -13.18
CA PRO A 14 -21.67 10.33 -11.78
C PRO A 14 -20.23 10.78 -11.53
N ARG A 15 -19.95 11.32 -10.34
CA ARG A 15 -18.60 11.81 -9.98
C ARG A 15 -17.53 10.74 -10.15
N GLU A 16 -17.80 9.52 -9.71
CA GLU A 16 -16.89 8.39 -9.85
C GLU A 16 -16.50 8.14 -11.31
N THR A 17 -17.48 8.09 -12.22
CA THR A 17 -17.23 7.89 -13.65
C THR A 17 -16.46 9.05 -14.28
N ARG A 18 -16.79 10.30 -13.90
CA ARG A 18 -16.06 11.49 -14.36
C ARG A 18 -14.59 11.50 -13.93
N GLU A 19 -14.28 10.93 -12.77
CA GLU A 19 -12.91 10.86 -12.25
C GLU A 19 -12.12 9.66 -12.78
N TYR A 20 -12.78 8.53 -13.01
CA TYR A 20 -12.14 7.26 -13.35
C TYR A 20 -11.91 7.08 -14.86
N VAL A 21 -12.93 7.35 -15.69
CA VAL A 21 -12.88 7.06 -17.13
C VAL A 21 -11.82 7.89 -17.87
N PRO A 22 -11.64 9.20 -17.62
CA PRO A 22 -10.59 9.97 -18.28
C PRO A 22 -9.18 9.44 -17.98
N LYS A 23 -8.95 8.94 -16.75
CA LYS A 23 -7.66 8.33 -16.37
C LYS A 23 -7.42 7.05 -17.15
N MET A 24 -8.44 6.21 -17.31
CA MET A 24 -8.35 4.98 -18.10
C MET A 24 -8.00 5.30 -19.57
N ILE A 25 -8.69 6.26 -20.19
CA ILE A 25 -8.41 6.70 -21.57
C ILE A 25 -6.97 7.19 -21.70
N ALA A 26 -6.49 7.99 -20.75
CA ALA A 26 -5.11 8.49 -20.76
C ALA A 26 -4.08 7.37 -20.67
N VAL A 27 -4.28 6.40 -19.77
CA VAL A 27 -3.41 5.22 -19.64
C VAL A 27 -3.42 4.38 -20.92
N THR A 28 -4.59 4.16 -21.54
CA THR A 28 -4.69 3.43 -22.80
C THR A 28 -3.93 4.14 -23.93
N LYS A 29 -4.02 5.47 -24.02
CA LYS A 29 -3.27 6.25 -25.01
C LYS A 29 -1.77 6.17 -24.76
N LEU A 30 -1.33 6.36 -23.52
CA LEU A 30 0.08 6.21 -23.13
C LEU A 30 0.63 4.83 -23.46
N ALA A 31 -0.13 3.77 -23.16
CA ALA A 31 0.27 2.39 -23.46
C ALA A 31 0.35 2.12 -24.98
N ALA A 32 -0.58 2.68 -25.75
CA ALA A 32 -0.58 2.55 -27.20
C ALA A 32 0.60 3.32 -27.86
N GLU A 33 0.94 4.51 -27.34
CA GLU A 33 2.05 5.33 -27.83
C GLU A 33 3.42 4.77 -27.45
N ALA A 34 3.54 4.16 -26.26
CA ALA A 34 4.83 3.65 -25.77
C ALA A 34 5.39 2.48 -26.61
N GLY A 35 4.53 1.75 -27.33
CA GLY A 35 4.94 0.67 -28.23
C GLY A 35 5.43 -0.60 -27.51
N PRO A 36 5.83 -1.65 -28.26
CA PRO A 36 6.24 -2.93 -27.68
C PRO A 36 7.56 -2.88 -26.90
N ASP A 37 8.40 -1.88 -27.16
CA ASP A 37 9.71 -1.69 -26.50
C ASP A 37 9.64 -0.72 -25.30
N ALA A 38 8.43 -0.37 -24.87
CA ALA A 38 8.19 0.47 -23.70
C ALA A 38 8.74 -0.19 -22.43
N HIS A 39 9.88 0.29 -21.94
CA HIS A 39 10.40 -0.07 -20.64
C HIS A 39 9.86 0.87 -19.57
N PHE A 40 8.83 0.41 -18.86
CA PHE A 40 8.49 0.97 -17.56
C PHE A 40 9.54 0.47 -16.56
N ASP A 41 10.16 1.39 -15.83
CA ASP A 41 11.05 1.02 -14.72
C ASP A 41 10.24 0.28 -13.66
N GLY A 42 10.22 -1.05 -13.79
CA GLY A 42 9.59 -1.98 -12.88
C GLY A 42 10.50 -2.32 -11.70
N SER A 43 11.58 -1.57 -11.47
CA SER A 43 12.49 -1.79 -10.33
C SER A 43 11.86 -1.34 -9.01
N ILE A 44 10.60 -1.71 -8.77
CA ILE A 44 10.08 -1.77 -7.42
C ILE A 44 10.77 -2.95 -6.77
N GLN A 45 11.86 -2.67 -6.04
CA GLN A 45 12.45 -3.67 -5.16
C GLN A 45 11.34 -4.14 -4.21
N PRO A 46 11.00 -5.45 -4.21
CA PRO A 46 10.02 -5.96 -3.27
C PRO A 46 10.51 -5.65 -1.86
N TYR A 47 9.62 -5.15 -1.01
CA TYR A 47 9.94 -5.04 0.40
C TYR A 47 10.25 -6.45 0.93
N SER A 48 11.48 -6.68 1.40
CA SER A 48 11.81 -7.84 2.22
C SER A 48 11.28 -7.59 3.62
N TYR A 49 10.40 -8.47 4.08
CA TYR A 49 9.81 -8.39 5.41
C TYR A 49 9.44 -9.77 5.95
N GLU A 50 9.40 -9.87 7.27
CA GLU A 50 8.78 -10.98 7.99
C GLU A 50 7.42 -10.54 8.56
N ASN A 51 6.53 -11.50 8.83
CA ASN A 51 5.29 -11.23 9.56
C ASN A 51 5.42 -11.71 11.00
N VAL A 52 5.10 -10.83 11.93
CA VAL A 52 4.90 -11.19 13.34
C VAL A 52 3.43 -10.98 13.71
N PHE A 53 2.84 -12.00 14.33
CA PHE A 53 1.46 -11.93 14.80
C PHE A 53 1.42 -11.27 16.17
N VAL A 54 0.68 -10.17 16.26
CA VAL A 54 0.54 -9.36 17.48
C VAL A 54 -0.92 -9.26 17.90
N PRO A 55 -1.23 -9.04 19.19
CA PRO A 55 -2.59 -8.77 19.62
C PRO A 55 -3.19 -7.54 18.91
N GLY A 56 -4.52 -7.49 18.81
CA GLY A 56 -5.22 -6.29 18.37
C GLY A 56 -4.91 -5.07 19.24
N ASN A 57 -5.12 -3.87 18.72
CA ASN A 57 -4.72 -2.60 19.36
C ASN A 57 -3.19 -2.45 19.59
N THR A 58 -2.35 -3.19 18.88
CA THR A 58 -0.90 -3.01 18.92
C THR A 58 -0.50 -1.84 18.03
N THR A 59 0.26 -0.89 18.57
CA THR A 59 0.75 0.27 17.81
C THR A 59 2.02 -0.06 17.03
N LEU A 60 2.15 0.44 15.80
CA LEU A 60 3.38 0.29 15.02
C LEU A 60 4.59 0.94 15.71
N ALA A 61 4.36 2.00 16.50
CA ALA A 61 5.38 2.60 17.34
C ALA A 61 5.83 1.69 18.49
N GLY A 62 4.93 0.85 19.03
CA GLY A 62 5.28 -0.18 20.01
C GLY A 62 6.17 -1.26 19.39
N VAL A 63 5.80 -1.75 18.20
CA VAL A 63 6.60 -2.72 17.45
C VAL A 63 7.98 -2.16 17.08
N ALA A 64 8.04 -0.91 16.63
CA ALA A 64 9.30 -0.24 16.32
C ALA A 64 10.24 -0.13 17.54
N ARG A 65 9.67 0.18 18.72
CA ARG A 65 10.44 0.21 19.98
C ARG A 65 10.96 -1.16 20.38
N ALA A 66 10.17 -2.22 20.20
CA ALA A 66 10.60 -3.59 20.48
C ALA A 66 11.77 -4.06 19.58
N LEU A 67 11.87 -3.47 18.38
CA LEU A 67 12.91 -3.77 17.39
C LEU A 67 14.08 -2.78 17.38
N GLU A 68 14.02 -1.73 18.20
CA GLU A 68 15.00 -0.63 18.21
C GLU A 68 15.20 0.03 16.82
N VAL A 69 14.14 0.09 16.01
CA VAL A 69 14.15 0.74 14.68
C VAL A 69 13.32 2.02 14.65
N ASP A 70 13.57 2.87 13.66
CA ASP A 70 12.74 4.05 13.44
C ASP A 70 11.28 3.63 13.12
N ALA A 71 10.32 4.27 13.78
CA ALA A 71 8.90 4.02 13.57
C ALA A 71 8.46 4.23 12.11
N LYS A 72 9.19 5.05 11.33
CA LYS A 72 9.01 5.22 9.88
C LYS A 72 9.25 3.92 9.14
N VAL A 73 10.26 3.13 9.50
CA VAL A 73 10.55 1.84 8.84
C VAL A 73 9.35 0.91 8.97
N ILE A 74 8.79 0.78 10.18
CA ILE A 74 7.62 -0.06 10.42
C ILE A 74 6.37 0.50 9.69
N ARG A 75 6.18 1.82 9.65
CA ARG A 75 5.07 2.43 8.89
C ARG A 75 5.19 2.19 7.39
N ASP A 76 6.39 2.33 6.83
CA ASP A 76 6.65 2.15 5.40
C ASP A 76 6.43 0.69 4.98
N LEU A 77 6.71 -0.27 5.86
CA LEU A 77 6.38 -1.68 5.63
C LEU A 77 4.87 -1.97 5.76
N ASN A 78 4.13 -1.17 6.54
CA ASN A 78 2.71 -1.38 6.83
C ASN A 78 1.81 -0.22 6.35
N PRO A 79 1.81 0.15 5.06
CA PRO A 79 0.99 1.26 4.56
C PRO A 79 -0.52 0.98 4.63
N HIS A 80 -0.90 -0.29 4.78
CA HIS A 80 -2.28 -0.73 4.97
C HIS A 80 -2.83 -0.41 6.37
N LEU A 81 -1.96 -0.13 7.35
CA LEU A 81 -2.35 0.29 8.71
C LEU A 81 -2.33 1.82 8.82
N ILE A 82 -3.31 2.48 8.18
CA ILE A 82 -3.40 3.93 8.02
C ILE A 82 -3.29 4.69 9.35
N ARG A 83 -3.86 4.13 10.43
CA ARG A 83 -3.87 4.74 11.78
C ARG A 83 -2.64 4.39 12.62
N GLY A 84 -1.72 3.58 12.09
CA GLY A 84 -0.53 3.11 12.81
C GLY A 84 -0.83 2.16 13.98
N ILE A 85 -1.99 1.49 13.96
CA ILE A 85 -2.44 0.55 14.99
C ILE A 85 -3.15 -0.64 14.33
N THR A 86 -2.97 -1.84 14.87
CA THR A 86 -3.68 -3.04 14.40
C THR A 86 -5.16 -2.99 14.76
N PRO A 87 -6.05 -3.58 13.94
CA PRO A 87 -7.47 -3.68 14.25
C PRO A 87 -7.74 -4.28 15.64
N PRO A 88 -8.77 -3.82 16.36
CA PRO A 88 -9.15 -4.40 17.64
C PRO A 88 -9.78 -5.78 17.46
N GLY A 89 -9.63 -6.65 18.46
CA GLY A 89 -10.41 -7.89 18.57
C GLY A 89 -9.88 -9.10 17.79
N GLU A 90 -8.79 -8.95 17.04
CA GLU A 90 -8.15 -10.04 16.32
C GLU A 90 -6.63 -10.01 16.45
N ILE A 91 -6.00 -11.17 16.30
CA ILE A 91 -4.54 -11.25 16.13
C ILE A 91 -4.23 -10.78 14.71
N TYR A 92 -3.29 -9.86 14.57
CA TYR A 92 -2.98 -9.24 13.29
C TYR A 92 -1.51 -9.45 12.92
N GLY A 93 -1.25 -9.73 11.63
CA GLY A 93 0.10 -9.83 11.11
C GLY A 93 0.69 -8.45 10.84
N VAL A 94 1.75 -8.09 11.54
CA VAL A 94 2.51 -6.85 11.30
C VAL A 94 3.78 -7.19 10.55
N ARG A 95 4.05 -6.46 9.46
CA ARG A 95 5.28 -6.60 8.69
C ARG A 95 6.44 -5.91 9.40
N ILE A 96 7.55 -6.60 9.52
CA ILE A 96 8.76 -6.12 10.20
C ILE A 96 9.99 -6.39 9.33
N PRO A 97 11.12 -5.69 9.56
CA PRO A 97 12.39 -6.04 8.93
C PRO A 97 12.76 -7.50 9.21
N GLU A 98 13.43 -8.14 8.27
CA GLU A 98 13.92 -9.51 8.42
C GLU A 98 14.83 -9.64 9.66
N GLY A 99 14.76 -10.79 10.33
CA GLY A 99 15.51 -11.07 11.56
C GLY A 99 14.92 -10.46 12.85
N GLY A 100 13.84 -9.67 12.75
CA GLY A 100 13.22 -9.01 13.90
C GLY A 100 12.18 -9.85 14.67
N SER A 101 11.70 -10.97 14.09
CA SER A 101 10.53 -11.70 14.62
C SER A 101 10.68 -12.12 16.08
N ARG A 102 11.87 -12.61 16.46
CA ARG A 102 12.13 -13.09 17.82
C ARG A 102 12.04 -11.98 18.87
N GLN A 103 12.62 -10.81 18.57
CA GLN A 103 12.63 -9.67 19.49
C GLN A 103 11.21 -9.16 19.78
N VAL A 104 10.36 -9.11 18.75
CA VAL A 104 8.96 -8.68 18.93
C VAL A 104 8.17 -9.68 19.76
N VAL A 105 8.34 -10.98 19.53
CA VAL A 105 7.65 -12.01 20.31
C VAL A 105 8.08 -11.96 21.78
N ASP A 106 9.40 -11.82 22.05
CA ASP A 106 9.93 -11.72 23.40
C ASP A 106 9.42 -10.45 24.12
N ALA A 107 9.29 -9.34 23.41
CA ALA A 107 8.78 -8.08 23.96
C ALA A 107 7.26 -8.11 24.25
N LEU A 108 6.49 -8.97 23.57
CA LEU A 108 5.05 -9.13 23.78
C LEU A 108 4.70 -10.18 24.85
N ALA A 109 5.68 -11.01 25.24
CA ALA A 109 5.51 -12.04 26.27
C ALA A 109 5.71 -11.53 27.71
N ASN A 110 6.20 -10.29 27.89
CA ASN A 110 6.36 -9.60 29.17
C ASN A 110 5.28 -8.52 29.36
#